data_AF-A0A5N5LH75-F1
#
_entry.id   AF-A0A5N5LH75-F1
#
_cell.length_a   1.000
_cell.length_b   1.000
_cell.length_c   1.000
_cell.angle_alpha   90.00
_cell.angle_beta   90.00
_cell.angle_gamma   90.00
#
_symmetry.space_group_name_H-M   'P 1'
#
loop_
_entity.id
_entity.type
_entity.pdbx_description
1 polymer ?
#
loop_
_entity_poly.entity_id
_entity_poly.type
_entity_poly.pdbx_seq_one_letter_code
_entity_poly.pdbx_strand_id
1 'polypeptide(L)'
;MGEGSFYSARHSGDAPQLSPSSSCNSTQDLIVCSCEFRGNPSPKLEWLLSGQTPVSPSEVISIWEESASNTTLRSFISIRQSVKNMSTLQCVVFNKLGITSQVFSFTDKAQCSAGG
;
A
#
# COMPACT_ATOMS: atom_id res chain seq x y z
N MET A 1 25.47 -21.38 43.39
CA MET A 1 25.41 -20.15 42.56
C MET A 1 25.25 -20.61 41.13
N GLY A 2 24.12 -20.29 40.48
CA GLY A 2 23.89 -20.66 39.08
C GLY A 2 22.45 -21.00 38.72
N GLU A 3 21.44 -20.33 39.29
CA GLU A 3 20.11 -20.25 38.67
C GLU A 3 20.03 -18.91 37.94
N GLY A 4 19.60 -18.92 36.68
CA GLY A 4 19.51 -17.67 35.92
C GLY A 4 19.24 -17.84 34.43
N SER A 5 18.03 -18.31 34.12
CA SER A 5 17.22 -17.85 32.99
C SER A 5 17.64 -18.25 31.57
N PHE A 6 16.85 -19.18 31.04
CA PHE A 6 16.50 -19.32 29.62
C PHE A 6 16.16 -17.95 28.99
N TYR A 7 17.15 -17.26 28.42
CA TYR A 7 16.86 -16.31 27.35
C TYR A 7 16.98 -17.06 26.04
N SER A 8 15.90 -17.77 25.72
CA SER A 8 15.63 -18.17 24.34
C SER A 8 15.67 -16.90 23.50
N ALA A 9 16.74 -16.68 22.74
CA ALA A 9 16.77 -15.66 21.70
C ALA A 9 15.68 -16.03 20.68
N ARG A 10 14.46 -15.54 20.90
CA ARG A 10 13.38 -15.66 19.91
C ARG A 10 13.90 -14.98 18.65
N HIS A 11 13.93 -15.75 17.57
CA HIS A 11 14.26 -15.30 16.23
C HIS A 11 13.33 -14.14 15.85
N SER A 12 13.73 -12.89 16.08
CA SER A 12 12.77 -11.79 16.16
C SER A 12 12.63 -11.06 14.82
N GLY A 13 11.84 -11.62 13.92
CA GLY A 13 11.24 -10.86 12.83
C GLY A 13 9.79 -10.53 13.14
N ASP A 14 9.25 -9.53 12.44
CA ASP A 14 7.89 -9.04 12.57
C ASP A 14 7.15 -9.16 11.25
N ALA A 15 5.90 -9.63 11.31
CA ALA A 15 4.99 -9.60 10.17
C ALA A 15 4.69 -8.15 9.76
N PRO A 16 4.35 -7.89 8.48
CA PRO A 16 4.17 -6.53 8.00
C PRO A 16 2.98 -5.83 8.66
N GLN A 17 3.14 -4.54 8.94
CA GLN A 17 2.09 -3.68 9.49
C GLN A 17 1.95 -2.41 8.64
N LEU A 18 0.70 -2.03 8.38
CA LEU A 18 0.36 -0.80 7.67
C LEU A 18 0.26 0.37 8.64
N SER A 19 0.68 1.54 8.17
CA SER A 19 0.56 2.80 8.88
C SER A 19 -0.76 3.49 8.52
N PRO A 20 -1.42 4.18 9.47
CA PRO A 20 -2.62 4.96 9.20
C PRO A 20 -2.36 6.20 8.33
N SER A 21 -1.10 6.56 8.08
CA SER A 21 -0.70 7.64 7.16
C SER A 21 -0.92 7.29 5.67
N SER A 22 -1.18 6.02 5.38
CA SER A 22 -1.52 5.52 4.05
C SER A 22 -2.82 6.15 3.56
N SER A 23 -2.78 6.77 2.38
CA SER A 23 -3.87 7.62 1.88
C SER A 23 -3.86 7.72 0.36
N CYS A 24 -5.03 7.99 -0.20
CA CYS A 24 -5.22 8.28 -1.62
C CYS A 24 -5.88 9.63 -1.81
N ASN A 25 -5.40 10.39 -2.78
CA ASN A 25 -6.03 11.60 -3.25
C ASN A 25 -6.34 11.45 -4.74
N SER A 26 -7.49 11.95 -5.16
CA SER A 26 -7.99 11.83 -6.53
C SER A 26 -8.45 13.20 -7.03
N THR A 27 -7.85 13.65 -8.13
CA THR A 27 -8.27 14.82 -8.91
C THR A 27 -8.82 14.37 -10.26
N GLN A 28 -9.37 15.27 -11.07
CA GLN A 28 -10.00 14.91 -12.36
C GLN A 28 -9.08 14.18 -13.36
N ASP A 29 -7.76 14.34 -13.23
CA ASP A 29 -6.80 13.78 -14.20
C ASP A 29 -5.80 12.80 -13.56
N LEU A 30 -5.69 12.79 -12.23
CA LEU A 30 -4.64 12.08 -11.53
C LEU A 30 -5.11 11.52 -10.19
N ILE A 31 -4.84 10.24 -9.98
CA ILE A 31 -4.90 9.59 -8.68
C ILE A 31 -3.48 9.50 -8.15
N VAL A 32 -3.26 9.90 -6.90
CA VAL A 32 -1.99 9.73 -6.19
C VAL A 32 -2.27 9.05 -4.86
N CYS A 33 -1.68 7.88 -4.67
CA CYS A 33 -1.82 7.09 -3.46
C CYS A 33 -0.49 6.85 -2.81
N SER A 34 -0.51 6.68 -1.50
CA SER A 34 0.63 6.31 -0.68
C SER A 34 0.25 5.20 0.28
N CYS A 35 1.11 4.20 0.41
CA CYS A 35 0.96 3.09 1.33
C CYS A 35 2.26 2.96 2.12
N GLU A 36 2.18 3.27 3.42
CA GLU A 36 3.29 3.24 4.35
C GLU A 36 3.20 1.99 5.22
N PHE A 37 4.31 1.28 5.35
CA PHE A 37 4.37 0.00 6.03
C PHE A 37 5.74 -0.25 6.68
N ARG A 38 5.74 -1.16 7.66
CA ARG A 38 6.94 -1.62 8.35
C ARG A 38 6.93 -3.13 8.51
N GLY A 39 8.09 -3.73 8.75
CA GLY A 39 8.23 -5.14 9.07
C GLY A 39 9.69 -5.61 9.00
N ASN A 40 9.98 -6.78 9.55
CA ASN A 40 11.33 -7.33 9.56
C ASN A 40 11.29 -8.85 9.31
N PRO A 41 11.84 -9.40 8.21
CA PRO A 41 12.60 -8.72 7.15
C PRO A 41 11.76 -7.67 6.41
N SER A 42 12.46 -6.71 5.78
CA SER A 42 11.84 -5.62 5.01
C SER A 42 10.76 -6.17 4.08
N PRO A 43 9.49 -5.75 4.22
CA PRO A 43 8.41 -6.24 3.39
C PRO A 43 8.54 -5.76 1.95
N LYS A 44 7.89 -6.48 1.04
CA LYS A 44 7.63 -6.04 -0.34
C LYS A 44 6.20 -5.58 -0.46
N LEU A 45 5.93 -4.70 -1.43
CA LEU A 45 4.59 -4.22 -1.75
C LEU A 45 4.22 -4.57 -3.19
N GLU A 46 2.96 -4.95 -3.38
CA GLU A 46 2.30 -5.05 -4.68
C GLU A 46 1.04 -4.18 -4.69
N TRP A 47 0.89 -3.37 -5.73
CA TRP A 47 -0.34 -2.62 -5.98
C TRP A 47 -1.27 -3.47 -6.85
N LEU A 48 -2.52 -3.64 -6.44
CA LEU A 48 -3.56 -4.35 -7.19
C LEU A 48 -4.67 -3.39 -7.60
N LEU A 49 -5.04 -3.43 -8.87
CA LEU A 49 -6.21 -2.74 -9.42
C LEU A 49 -7.44 -3.65 -9.30
N SER A 50 -8.54 -3.12 -8.77
CA SER A 50 -9.80 -3.85 -8.58
C SER A 50 -9.65 -5.17 -7.79
N GLY A 51 -8.63 -5.22 -6.91
CA GLY A 51 -8.32 -6.37 -6.06
C GLY A 51 -7.81 -7.63 -6.78
N GLN A 52 -7.52 -7.57 -8.08
CA GLN A 52 -7.20 -8.76 -8.88
C GLN A 52 -5.94 -8.60 -9.73
N THR A 53 -5.73 -7.43 -10.33
CA THR A 53 -4.68 -7.25 -11.34
C THR A 53 -3.49 -6.51 -10.76
N PRO A 54 -2.29 -7.13 -10.68
CA PRO A 54 -1.08 -6.42 -10.33
C PRO A 54 -0.81 -5.25 -11.27
N VAL A 55 -0.47 -4.11 -10.69
CA VAL A 55 -0.20 -2.89 -11.43
C VAL A 55 1.27 -2.84 -11.80
N SER A 56 1.53 -2.68 -13.11
CA SER A 56 2.88 -2.47 -13.65
C SER A 56 3.09 -1.00 -14.02
N PRO A 57 4.31 -0.45 -13.87
CA PRO A 57 4.66 0.87 -14.38
C PRO A 57 4.41 0.98 -15.90
N SER A 58 3.93 2.14 -16.34
CA SER A 58 3.65 2.44 -17.76
C SER A 58 3.72 3.96 -17.99
N GLU A 59 3.46 4.44 -19.20
CA GLU A 59 3.42 5.89 -19.50
C GLU A 59 2.37 6.66 -18.67
N VAL A 60 1.33 5.97 -18.21
CA VAL A 60 0.21 6.53 -17.43
C VAL A 60 0.24 6.15 -15.96
N ILE A 61 1.17 5.27 -15.55
CA ILE A 61 1.29 4.77 -14.17
C ILE A 61 2.74 4.86 -13.73
N SER A 62 2.99 5.63 -12.67
CA SER A 62 4.31 5.69 -12.02
C SER A 62 4.22 5.09 -10.63
N ILE A 63 5.18 4.23 -10.27
CA ILE A 63 5.31 3.62 -8.94
C ILE A 63 6.71 3.92 -8.43
N TRP A 64 6.82 4.36 -7.19
CA TRP A 64 8.10 4.61 -6.53
C TRP A 64 8.01 4.36 -5.03
N GLU A 65 9.15 4.20 -4.36
CA GLU A 65 9.23 3.95 -2.93
C GLU A 65 10.25 4.89 -2.28
N GLU A 66 9.95 5.33 -1.06
CA GLU A 66 10.88 6.08 -0.22
C GLU A 66 11.03 5.43 1.16
N SER A 67 12.18 5.65 1.79
CA SER A 67 12.39 5.30 3.20
C SER A 67 11.85 6.42 4.08
N ALA A 68 10.73 6.20 4.75
CA ALA A 68 10.21 7.15 5.74
C ALA A 68 11.03 7.11 7.05
N SER A 69 11.60 5.95 7.38
CA SER A 69 12.54 5.75 8.49
C SER A 69 13.43 4.53 8.25
N ASN A 70 14.33 4.20 9.19
CA ASN A 70 15.17 2.99 9.09
C ASN A 70 14.39 1.67 9.01
N THR A 71 13.12 1.65 9.44
CA THR A 71 12.28 0.43 9.46
C THR A 71 10.94 0.62 8.75
N THR A 72 10.69 1.81 8.21
CA THR A 72 9.43 2.19 7.58
C THR A 72 9.68 2.55 6.12
N LEU A 73 8.96 1.87 5.24
CA LEU A 73 8.92 2.18 3.81
C LEU A 73 7.58 2.80 3.46
N ARG A 74 7.59 3.66 2.45
CA ARG A 74 6.39 4.25 1.90
C ARG A 74 6.42 4.15 0.39
N SER A 75 5.49 3.37 -0.15
CA SER A 75 5.29 3.26 -1.60
C SER A 75 4.27 4.30 -2.05
N PHE A 76 4.51 4.85 -3.23
CA PHE A 76 3.61 5.75 -3.92
C PHE A 76 3.26 5.18 -5.28
N ILE A 77 2.04 5.50 -5.71
CA ILE A 77 1.57 5.23 -7.06
C ILE A 77 0.80 6.42 -7.57
N SER A 78 1.11 6.86 -8.79
CA SER A 78 0.31 7.82 -9.53
C SER A 78 -0.28 7.18 -10.78
N ILE A 79 -1.56 7.44 -11.04
CA ILE A 79 -2.33 6.87 -12.15
C ILE A 79 -3.06 8.02 -12.83
N ARG A 80 -2.83 8.23 -14.12
CA ARG A 80 -3.62 9.18 -14.91
C ARG A 80 -5.03 8.63 -15.12
N GLN A 81 -6.07 9.40 -14.77
CA GLN A 81 -7.47 8.95 -14.75
C GLN A 81 -8.04 8.53 -16.11
N SER A 82 -7.34 8.81 -17.22
CA SER A 82 -7.68 8.27 -18.54
C SER A 82 -7.70 6.72 -18.56
N VAL A 83 -7.11 6.08 -17.54
CA VAL A 83 -7.20 4.63 -17.29
C VAL A 83 -8.53 4.30 -16.58
N LYS A 84 -9.61 4.24 -17.37
CA LYS A 84 -10.87 3.48 -17.21
C LYS A 84 -11.32 3.06 -15.79
N ASN A 85 -12.48 3.55 -15.33
CA ASN A 85 -13.36 3.04 -14.24
C ASN A 85 -12.65 2.28 -13.11
N MET A 86 -11.63 2.89 -12.51
CA MET A 86 -10.94 2.27 -11.38
C MET A 86 -11.79 2.45 -10.12
N SER A 87 -12.44 1.38 -9.68
CA SER A 87 -13.28 1.43 -8.47
C SER A 87 -12.44 1.33 -7.19
N THR A 88 -11.38 0.53 -7.21
CA THR A 88 -10.53 0.28 -6.04
C THR A 88 -9.05 0.09 -6.39
N LEU A 89 -8.18 0.59 -5.52
CA LEU A 89 -6.75 0.31 -5.47
C LEU A 89 -6.44 -0.42 -4.17
N GLN A 90 -5.64 -1.47 -4.21
CA GLN A 90 -5.19 -2.16 -3.01
C GLN A 90 -3.67 -2.19 -2.95
N CYS A 91 -3.07 -1.85 -1.81
CA CYS A 91 -1.69 -2.24 -1.54
C CYS A 91 -1.66 -3.52 -0.73
N VAL A 92 -0.90 -4.51 -1.20
CA VAL A 92 -0.63 -5.77 -0.51
C VAL A 92 0.82 -5.78 -0.08
N VAL A 93 1.06 -5.89 1.21
CA VAL A 93 2.39 -5.84 1.81
C VAL A 93 2.70 -7.18 2.45
N PHE A 94 3.82 -7.79 2.08
CA PHE A 94 4.16 -9.13 2.54
C PHE A 94 5.64 -9.31 2.83
N ASN A 95 5.92 -10.20 3.79
CA ASN A 95 7.24 -10.77 4.01
C ASN A 95 7.09 -12.26 4.38
N LYS A 96 8.19 -12.92 4.73
CA LYS A 96 8.18 -14.36 5.09
C LYS A 96 7.34 -14.72 6.33
N LEU A 97 6.92 -13.73 7.12
CA LEU A 97 6.18 -13.91 8.38
C LEU A 97 4.70 -13.55 8.25
N GLY A 98 4.28 -12.89 7.17
CA GLY A 98 2.88 -12.56 6.98
C GLY A 98 2.58 -11.61 5.83
N ILE A 99 1.30 -11.33 5.68
CA ILE A 99 0.72 -10.48 4.63
C ILE A 99 -0.30 -9.55 5.29
N THR A 100 -0.35 -8.30 4.87
CA THR A 100 -1.39 -7.34 5.22
C THR A 100 -1.78 -6.52 3.99
N SER A 101 -2.94 -5.87 3.99
CA SER A 101 -3.37 -5.06 2.84
C SER A 101 -4.31 -3.93 3.24
N GLN A 102 -4.35 -2.89 2.41
CA GLN A 102 -5.30 -1.79 2.52
C GLN A 102 -5.95 -1.53 1.17
N VAL A 103 -7.27 -1.36 1.18
CA VAL A 103 -8.07 -1.04 0.00
C VAL A 103 -8.49 0.42 0.06
N PHE A 104 -8.28 1.14 -1.03
CA PHE A 104 -8.74 2.50 -1.27
C PHE A 104 -9.83 2.46 -2.34
N SER A 105 -10.99 3.02 -2.04
CA SER A 105 -12.11 3.08 -2.98
C SER A 105 -12.22 4.48 -3.56
N PHE A 106 -12.40 4.58 -4.87
CA PHE A 106 -12.67 5.83 -5.56
C PHE A 106 -14.17 5.91 -5.82
N THR A 107 -14.83 6.92 -5.24
CA THR A 107 -16.22 7.20 -5.60
C THR A 107 -16.16 8.09 -6.83
N ASP A 108 -16.55 7.58 -7.99
CA ASP A 108 -16.91 8.44 -9.10
C ASP A 108 -17.97 9.41 -8.56
N LYS A 109 -17.71 10.72 -8.62
CA LYS A 109 -18.78 11.67 -8.37
C LYS A 109 -19.79 11.48 -9.49
N ALA A 110 -20.82 10.67 -9.24
CA ALA A 110 -21.96 10.56 -10.11
C ALA A 110 -22.50 11.97 -10.35
N GLN A 111 -22.28 12.51 -11.56
CA GLN A 111 -23.02 13.68 -12.01
C GLN A 111 -24.47 13.26 -12.24
N CYS A 112 -25.28 13.29 -11.19
CA CYS A 112 -26.71 13.48 -11.36
C CYS A 112 -26.95 14.97 -11.61
N SER A 113 -26.67 15.44 -12.82
CA SER A 113 -27.25 16.67 -13.36
C SER A 113 -28.50 16.29 -14.14
N ALA A 114 -29.64 16.24 -13.45
CA ALA A 114 -30.95 16.29 -14.10
C ALA A 114 -31.42 17.75 -14.06
N GLY A 115 -31.26 18.44 -15.19
CA GLY A 115 -32.01 19.64 -15.50
C GLY A 115 -33.40 19.27 -16.03
N GLY A 116 -34.38 20.12 -15.74
CA GLY A 116 -35.77 20.03 -16.17
C GLY A 116 -36.61 21.01 -15.36
#